data_AF-A0A6J6YV73-F1
#
_entry.id   AF-A0A6J6YV73-F1
#
_cell.length_a   1.000
_cell.length_b   1.000
_cell.length_c   1.000
_cell.angle_alpha   90.00
_cell.angle_beta   90.00
_cell.angle_gamma   90.00
#
_symmetry.space_group_name_H-M   'P 1'
#
loop_
_entity.id
_entity.type
_entity.pdbx_description
1 polymer ?
#
loop_
_entity_poly.entity_id
_entity_poly.type
_entity_poly.pdbx_seq_one_letter_code
_entity_poly.pdbx_strand_id
1 'polypeptide(L)'
;MHFDRLIEREKFDLVSYAPMRAGDASFHAGWVLHGAPANETATMRSVMTIIYFADGVRVGEIDSPMRRADNERWLGSLPTGSLAASPLNPLLWSRAT
;
A
#
# COMPACT_ATOMS: atom_id res chain seq x y z
N MET A 1 1.62 1.24 -22.82
CA MET A 1 2.54 1.51 -21.69
C MET A 1 3.23 0.20 -21.25
N HIS A 2 4.19 0.22 -20.33
CA HIS A 2 4.90 -1.00 -19.89
C HIS A 2 3.94 -2.05 -19.31
N PHE A 3 3.03 -1.63 -18.43
CA PHE A 3 2.09 -2.54 -17.76
C PHE A 3 0.99 -3.06 -18.68
N ASP A 4 0.48 -2.26 -19.62
CA ASP A 4 -0.51 -2.76 -20.61
C ASP A 4 0.04 -3.95 -21.40
N ARG A 5 1.31 -3.85 -21.85
CA ARG A 5 1.97 -4.96 -22.55
C ARG A 5 2.20 -6.17 -21.65
N LEU A 6 2.48 -5.95 -20.36
CA LEU A 6 2.61 -7.03 -19.39
C LEU A 6 1.28 -7.76 -19.21
N ILE A 7 0.19 -7.03 -19.03
CA ILE A 7 -1.17 -7.57 -18.89
C ILE A 7 -1.55 -8.40 -20.11
N GLU A 8 -1.31 -7.87 -21.31
CA GLU A 8 -1.62 -8.57 -22.56
C GLU A 8 -0.77 -9.84 -22.74
N ARG A 9 0.55 -9.74 -22.48
CA ARG A 9 1.49 -10.86 -22.63
C ARG A 9 1.19 -12.00 -21.65
N GLU A 10 0.98 -11.66 -20.38
CA GLU A 10 0.71 -12.63 -19.31
C GLU A 10 -0.76 -13.07 -19.25
N LYS A 11 -1.63 -12.42 -20.05
CA LYS A 11 -3.09 -12.64 -20.08
C LYS A 11 -3.72 -12.52 -18.70
N PHE A 12 -3.35 -11.47 -17.97
CA PHE A 12 -3.94 -11.23 -16.66
C PHE A 12 -5.40 -10.83 -16.78
N ASP A 13 -6.26 -11.43 -15.96
CA ASP A 13 -7.64 -10.98 -15.79
C ASP A 13 -7.67 -9.61 -15.13
N LEU A 14 -8.36 -8.67 -15.76
CA LEU A 14 -8.57 -7.34 -15.23
C LEU A 14 -9.89 -7.27 -14.49
N VAL A 15 -9.82 -6.95 -13.21
CA VAL A 15 -10.98 -6.67 -12.36
C VAL A 15 -10.95 -5.20 -11.98
N SER A 16 -12.09 -4.53 -12.16
CA SER A 16 -12.31 -3.17 -11.70
C SER A 16 -13.59 -3.10 -10.87
N TYR A 17 -13.68 -2.09 -10.01
CA TYR A 17 -14.85 -1.83 -9.19
C TYR A 17 -15.74 -0.76 -9.86
N ALA A 18 -17.03 -0.79 -9.51
CA ALA A 18 -17.96 0.29 -9.88
C ALA A 18 -17.50 1.63 -9.25
N PRO A 19 -17.91 2.79 -9.80
CA PRO A 19 -17.54 4.09 -9.25
C PRO A 19 -17.79 4.16 -7.74
N MET A 20 -16.75 4.55 -7.00
CA MET A 20 -16.81 4.68 -5.54
C MET A 20 -17.38 6.03 -5.14
N ARG A 21 -18.22 6.04 -4.11
CA ARG A 21 -18.72 7.26 -3.45
C ARG A 21 -17.76 7.68 -2.34
N ALA A 22 -17.85 8.93 -1.91
CA ALA A 22 -17.11 9.39 -0.73
C ALA A 22 -17.48 8.53 0.50
N GLY A 23 -16.48 7.94 1.14
CA GLY A 23 -16.64 7.02 2.27
C GLY A 23 -16.52 5.54 1.89
N ASP A 24 -16.62 5.18 0.60
CA ASP A 24 -16.35 3.81 0.17
C ASP A 24 -14.86 3.50 0.29
N ALA A 25 -14.53 2.22 0.53
CA ALA A 25 -13.17 1.73 0.60
C ALA A 25 -13.01 0.45 -0.23
N SER A 26 -11.82 0.28 -0.80
CA SER A 26 -11.38 -0.98 -1.40
C SER A 26 -10.15 -1.48 -0.66
N PHE A 27 -9.96 -2.81 -0.67
CA PHE A 27 -8.83 -3.47 -0.04
C PHE A 27 -8.16 -4.38 -1.07
N HIS A 28 -6.83 -4.36 -1.10
CA HIS A 28 -6.03 -5.27 -1.91
C HIS A 28 -4.88 -5.85 -1.07
N ALA A 29 -4.48 -7.07 -1.36
CA ALA A 29 -3.27 -7.63 -0.75
C ALA A 29 -2.03 -6.95 -1.33
N GLY A 30 -0.96 -6.82 -0.54
CA GLY A 30 0.22 -6.01 -0.90
C GLY A 30 0.96 -6.43 -2.18
N TRP A 31 0.70 -7.63 -2.71
CA TRP A 31 1.29 -8.14 -3.95
C TRP A 31 0.35 -8.09 -5.16
N VAL A 32 -0.88 -7.60 -5.00
CA VAL A 32 -1.82 -7.45 -6.12
C VAL A 32 -1.34 -6.30 -7.00
N LEU A 33 -1.04 -6.60 -8.26
CA LEU A 33 -0.80 -5.58 -9.27
C LEU A 33 -2.08 -4.74 -9.44
N HIS A 34 -1.98 -3.44 -9.25
CA HIS A 34 -3.10 -2.53 -9.39
C HIS A 34 -2.64 -1.19 -9.95
N GLY A 35 -3.59 -0.44 -10.49
CA GLY A 35 -3.36 0.89 -11.04
C GLY A 35 -4.66 1.69 -11.07
N ALA A 36 -4.55 2.98 -11.33
CA ALA A 36 -5.69 3.85 -11.52
C ALA A 36 -5.53 4.64 -12.82
N PRO A 37 -6.61 4.83 -13.60
CA PRO A 37 -6.57 5.67 -14.79
C PRO A 37 -6.36 7.14 -14.41
N ALA A 38 -5.98 7.93 -15.42
CA ALA A 38 -5.85 9.38 -15.32
C ALA A 38 -7.17 10.02 -14.83
N ASN A 39 -7.06 11.15 -14.14
CA ASN A 39 -8.22 11.95 -13.80
C ASN A 39 -8.56 12.87 -14.98
N GLU A 40 -9.64 12.56 -15.69
CA GLU A 40 -10.09 13.31 -16.87
C GLU A 40 -11.06 14.46 -16.53
N THR A 41 -11.28 14.74 -15.23
CA THR A 41 -12.20 15.78 -14.77
C THR A 41 -11.47 17.00 -14.23
N ALA A 42 -12.17 18.13 -14.11
CA ALA A 42 -11.67 19.33 -13.46
C ALA A 42 -11.66 19.24 -11.92
N THR A 43 -12.23 18.19 -11.34
CA THR A 43 -12.33 18.00 -9.89
C THR A 43 -11.21 17.10 -9.39
N MET A 44 -10.56 17.48 -8.29
CA MET A 44 -9.51 16.65 -7.68
C MET A 44 -10.08 15.32 -7.17
N ARG A 45 -9.47 14.21 -7.58
CA ARG A 45 -9.76 12.87 -7.02
C ARG A 45 -9.01 12.68 -5.70
N SER A 46 -9.60 13.12 -4.60
CA SER A 46 -9.03 12.97 -3.24
C SER A 46 -9.21 11.54 -2.72
N VAL A 47 -8.13 10.95 -2.20
CA VAL A 47 -8.11 9.61 -1.60
C VAL A 47 -7.22 9.58 -0.37
N MET A 48 -7.42 8.58 0.49
CA MET A 48 -6.53 8.24 1.59
C MET A 48 -6.10 6.77 1.44
N THR A 49 -4.80 6.51 1.59
CA THR A 49 -4.25 5.15 1.60
C THR A 49 -3.88 4.77 3.02
N ILE A 50 -4.32 3.58 3.45
CA ILE A 50 -3.95 2.99 4.73
C ILE A 50 -3.34 1.62 4.44
N ILE A 51 -2.14 1.37 4.95
CA ILE A 51 -1.44 0.08 4.83
C ILE A 51 -1.46 -0.60 6.19
N TYR A 52 -2.01 -1.81 6.24
CA TYR A 52 -1.94 -2.67 7.41
C TYR A 52 -0.86 -3.73 7.21
N PHE A 53 -0.12 -4.01 8.27
CA PHE A 53 0.80 -5.14 8.33
C PHE A 53 0.56 -5.92 9.63
N ALA A 54 0.95 -7.19 9.64
CA ALA A 54 0.70 -8.06 10.79
C ALA A 54 1.48 -7.60 12.03
N ASP A 55 0.88 -7.72 13.20
CA ASP A 55 1.58 -7.48 14.47
C ASP A 55 2.80 -8.43 14.62
N GLY A 56 3.86 -7.93 15.27
CA GLY A 56 5.09 -8.68 15.52
C GLY A 56 6.05 -8.82 14.33
N VAL A 57 5.75 -8.23 13.17
CA VAL A 57 6.69 -8.23 12.03
C VAL A 57 7.89 -7.32 12.30
N ARG A 58 8.99 -7.60 11.57
CA ARG A 58 10.25 -6.87 11.69
C ARG A 58 10.51 -6.02 10.47
N VAL A 59 11.25 -4.93 10.65
CA VAL A 59 11.76 -4.11 9.56
C VAL A 59 12.65 -4.97 8.67
N GLY A 60 12.31 -5.06 7.39
CA GLY A 60 13.10 -5.77 6.39
C GLY A 60 14.42 -5.08 6.06
N GLU A 61 15.18 -5.65 5.13
CA GLU A 61 16.44 -5.05 4.69
C GLU A 61 16.20 -3.71 3.96
N ILE A 62 17.06 -2.73 4.25
CA ILE A 62 17.06 -1.39 3.64
C ILE A 62 18.17 -1.35 2.59
N ASP A 63 17.94 -2.04 1.49
CA ASP A 63 18.88 -2.32 0.40
C ASP A 63 18.70 -1.38 -0.82
N SER A 64 17.74 -0.43 -0.75
CA SER A 64 17.47 0.52 -1.83
C SER A 64 17.11 1.92 -1.34
N PRO A 65 17.33 2.97 -2.16
CA PRO A 65 16.92 4.33 -1.81
C PRO A 65 15.41 4.47 -1.53
N MET A 66 14.58 3.71 -2.25
CA MET A 66 13.12 3.73 -2.04
C MET A 66 12.74 3.12 -0.69
N ARG A 67 13.34 1.97 -0.32
CA ARG A 67 13.10 1.35 0.99
C ARG A 67 13.60 2.22 2.13
N ARG A 68 14.70 2.96 1.92
CA ARG A 68 15.20 3.95 2.89
C ARG A 68 14.20 5.08 3.10
N ALA A 69 13.70 5.68 2.01
CA ALA A 69 12.70 6.75 2.09
C ALA A 69 11.42 6.29 2.80
N ASP A 70 10.93 5.08 2.50
CA ASP A 70 9.76 4.53 3.18
C ASP A 70 10.01 4.24 4.66
N ASN A 71 11.19 3.71 5.01
CA ASN A 71 11.57 3.48 6.40
C ASN A 71 11.65 4.79 7.21
N GLU A 72 12.27 5.83 6.66
CA GLU A 72 12.36 7.15 7.28
C GLU A 72 10.97 7.79 7.44
N ARG A 73 10.13 7.68 6.40
CA ARG A 73 8.82 8.35 6.38
C ARG A 73 7.75 7.65 7.19
N TRP A 74 7.70 6.31 7.14
CA TRP A 74 6.56 5.52 7.63
C TRP A 74 6.88 4.62 8.82
N LEU A 75 8.15 4.25 9.00
CA LEU A 75 8.60 3.38 10.09
C LEU A 75 9.49 4.11 11.10
N GLY A 76 9.65 5.43 11.00
CA GLY A 76 10.40 6.24 11.96
C GLY A 76 11.89 5.88 12.03
N SER A 77 12.50 5.52 10.91
CA SER A 77 13.92 5.14 10.81
C SER A 77 14.32 3.96 11.70
N LEU A 78 13.37 3.08 12.02
CA LEU A 78 13.64 1.89 12.82
C LEU A 78 14.70 0.99 12.14
N PRO A 79 15.67 0.44 12.88
CA PRO A 79 16.72 -0.40 12.30
C PRO A 79 16.18 -1.67 11.66
N THR A 80 16.83 -2.15 10.59
CA THR A 80 16.62 -3.49 10.04
C THR A 80 16.61 -4.55 11.14
N GLY A 81 15.65 -5.47 11.09
CA GLY A 81 15.49 -6.55 12.06
C GLY A 81 14.83 -6.14 13.38
N SER A 82 14.64 -4.86 13.67
CA SER A 82 13.83 -4.42 14.82
C SER A 82 12.33 -4.66 14.58
N LEU A 83 11.52 -4.66 15.63
CA LEU A 83 10.06 -4.70 15.48
C LEU A 83 9.59 -3.47 14.72
N ALA A 84 8.69 -3.65 13.76
CA ALA A 84 8.07 -2.56 13.00
C ALA A 84 6.99 -1.85 13.84
N ALA A 85 7.41 -1.25 14.96
CA ALA A 85 6.54 -0.63 15.95
C ALA A 85 7.07 0.77 16.30
N SER A 86 6.75 1.75 15.45
CA SER A 86 7.05 3.17 15.71
C SER A 86 5.81 3.89 16.25
N PRO A 87 5.93 5.12 16.78
CA PRO A 87 4.78 5.95 17.14
C PRO A 87 3.78 6.19 15.99
N LEU A 88 4.21 6.04 14.73
CA LEU A 88 3.35 6.17 13.54
C LEU A 88 2.60 4.87 13.19
N ASN A 89 2.95 3.74 13.81
CA ASN A 89 2.39 2.43 13.50
C ASN A 89 1.78 1.80 14.75
N PRO A 90 0.71 2.39 15.32
CA PRO A 90 0.07 1.85 16.51
C PRO A 90 -0.58 0.50 16.22
N LEU A 91 -0.66 -0.34 17.26
CA LEU A 91 -1.50 -1.54 17.21
C LEU A 91 -2.96 -1.12 17.02
N LEU A 92 -3.55 -1.54 15.89
CA LEU A 92 -4.94 -1.20 15.57
C LEU A 92 -5.93 -1.94 16.46
N TRP A 93 -5.67 -3.22 16.71
CA TRP A 93 -6.58 -4.09 17.43
C TRP A 93 -5.85 -5.30 18.01
N SER A 94 -6.25 -5.70 19.21
CA SER A 94 -5.94 -7.01 19.79
C SER A 94 -7.22 -7.64 20.33
N ARG A 95 -7.26 -8.98 20.34
CA ARG A 95 -8.33 -9.70 21.01
C ARG A 95 -8.12 -9.56 22.51
N ALA A 96 -9.11 -9.03 23.23
CA ALA A 96 -9.12 -9.13 24.68
C ALA A 96 -9.18 -10.62 25.08
N THR A 97 -8.25 -11.03 25.92
CA THR A 97 -8.19 -12.35 26.55
C THR A 97 -9.12 -12.41 27.75
#